data_AF-A0A1A9APS0-F1
#
_entry.id   AF-A0A1A9APS0-F1
#
_cell.length_a   1.000
_cell.length_b   1.000
_cell.length_c   1.000
_cell.angle_alpha   90.00
_cell.angle_beta   90.00
_cell.angle_gamma   90.00
#
_symmetry.space_group_name_H-M   'P 1'
#
loop_
_entity.id
_entity.type
_entity.pdbx_description
1 polymer ?
#
loop_
_entity_poly.entity_id
_entity_poly.type
_entity_poly.pdbx_seq_one_letter_code
_entity_poly.pdbx_strand_id
1 'polypeptide(L)'
;MTCETKKPNKESYEFFENFDYYVDHAEKAESINSVGEIDVDEHIDFYEEMCHLADIKVSCNAILNYDISDKIQFSNKLCKKFKQIYNKLSSRNTMKKKSGEFGNAESAFLNYWLNDKLRDNNNDLAVCVKEFYQVLKKMDEEHFKIEALEDKLYNMTKHDFENIKKLYELYNIKKKISGIIGGDTEIMKDGSCSMYADECYRKYRKVIINCHDGCTDFFNALIDFKNKYKDEIVAFANTTNSCSSSELSELPSYEYVLKEHKSEPFKKIITLPVLFPLLGLFFTFIFSDTFTPFRQHVLGKIKRTKYILFDDGEIDSELLSYTSDNYYRIGDQQEYNISYYSV
;
A
#
# COMPACT_ATOMS: atom_id res chain seq x y z
N MET A 1 -19.14 -21.69 1.82
CA MET A 1 -19.29 -20.66 2.87
C MET A 1 -19.14 -19.31 2.20
N THR A 2 -20.01 -18.34 2.50
CA THR A 2 -19.98 -16.99 1.90
C THR A 2 -19.75 -15.97 3.00
N CYS A 3 -18.51 -15.50 3.12
CA CYS A 3 -18.16 -14.42 4.04
C CYS A 3 -18.59 -13.09 3.46
N GLU A 4 -19.41 -12.31 4.18
CA GLU A 4 -19.78 -10.96 3.76
C GLU A 4 -18.54 -10.06 3.77
N THR A 5 -18.25 -9.41 2.64
CA THR A 5 -17.06 -8.57 2.47
C THR A 5 -17.37 -7.09 2.56
N LYS A 6 -16.50 -6.34 3.23
CA LYS A 6 -16.57 -4.88 3.38
C LYS A 6 -15.29 -4.24 2.83
N LYS A 7 -15.43 -3.07 2.19
CA LYS A 7 -14.28 -2.26 1.76
C LYS A 7 -13.58 -1.63 2.97
N PRO A 8 -12.25 -1.60 3.02
CA PRO A 8 -11.50 -0.79 3.96
C PRO A 8 -11.83 0.69 3.84
N ASN A 9 -11.87 1.36 4.98
CA ASN A 9 -11.99 2.81 5.13
C ASN A 9 -10.66 3.40 5.63
N LYS A 10 -10.56 4.72 5.77
CA LYS A 10 -9.41 5.41 6.37
C LYS A 10 -8.91 4.77 7.68
N GLU A 11 -9.79 4.38 8.60
CA GLU A 11 -9.41 3.76 9.89
C GLU A 11 -8.57 2.48 9.70
N SER A 12 -8.82 1.75 8.61
CA SER A 12 -8.15 0.49 8.28
C SER A 12 -6.66 0.67 7.94
N TYR A 13 -6.20 1.90 7.75
CA TYR A 13 -4.81 2.27 7.48
C TYR A 13 -4.11 2.91 8.70
N GLU A 14 -4.81 3.19 9.81
CA GLU A 14 -4.22 3.91 10.96
C GLU A 14 -3.02 3.18 11.59
N PHE A 15 -2.94 1.84 11.49
CA PHE A 15 -1.80 1.10 12.04
C PHE A 15 -0.47 1.44 11.35
N PHE A 16 -0.49 1.95 10.11
CA PHE A 16 0.70 2.45 9.41
C PHE A 16 1.28 3.73 10.04
N GLU A 17 0.56 4.42 10.94
CA GLU A 17 1.14 5.49 11.75
C GLU A 17 2.30 4.98 12.62
N ASN A 18 2.16 3.77 13.18
CA ASN A 18 3.12 3.13 14.08
C ASN A 18 3.46 1.71 13.61
N PHE A 19 3.73 1.56 12.31
CA PHE A 19 3.86 0.26 11.64
C PHE A 19 4.79 -0.72 12.38
N ASP A 20 6.04 -0.29 12.62
CA ASP A 20 7.13 -1.08 13.18
C ASP A 20 6.71 -1.79 14.49
N TYR A 21 6.03 -1.09 15.39
CA TYR A 21 5.49 -1.64 16.64
C TYR A 21 4.54 -2.82 16.42
N TYR A 22 3.64 -2.74 15.43
CA TYR A 22 2.69 -3.81 15.15
C TYR A 22 3.36 -5.00 14.46
N VAL A 23 4.26 -4.75 13.50
CA VAL A 23 4.98 -5.83 12.81
C VAL A 23 5.97 -6.54 13.73
N ASP A 24 6.67 -5.85 14.64
CA ASP A 24 7.55 -6.48 15.64
C ASP A 24 6.80 -7.51 16.50
N HIS A 25 5.59 -7.15 16.94
CA HIS A 25 4.74 -8.06 17.71
C HIS A 25 4.17 -9.20 16.86
N ALA A 26 3.95 -8.98 15.55
CA ALA A 26 3.58 -10.03 14.61
C ALA A 26 4.73 -11.03 14.41
N GLU A 27 5.93 -10.53 14.10
CA GLU A 27 7.16 -11.32 13.86
C GLU A 27 7.51 -12.17 15.09
N LYS A 28 7.43 -11.60 16.30
CA LYS A 28 7.57 -12.32 17.57
C LYS A 28 6.50 -13.38 17.82
N ALA A 29 5.33 -13.26 17.21
CA ALA A 29 4.32 -14.32 17.23
C ALA A 29 4.54 -15.37 16.14
N GLU A 30 5.07 -14.98 14.97
CA GLU A 30 5.33 -15.93 13.89
C GLU A 30 6.36 -17.01 14.25
N SER A 31 7.31 -16.71 15.15
CA SER A 31 8.29 -17.68 15.67
C SER A 31 7.69 -18.81 16.53
N ILE A 32 6.43 -18.70 16.97
CA ILE A 32 5.75 -19.79 17.71
C ILE A 32 5.53 -20.99 16.79
N ASN A 33 6.41 -21.98 16.93
CA ASN A 33 6.40 -23.21 16.15
C ASN A 33 5.79 -24.41 16.89
N SER A 34 5.76 -24.41 18.23
CA SER A 34 5.32 -25.53 19.07
C SER A 34 3.97 -25.27 19.78
N VAL A 35 3.17 -26.35 19.93
CA VAL A 35 1.94 -26.32 20.73
C VAL A 35 2.14 -26.89 22.14
N GLY A 36 3.27 -27.58 22.36
CA GLY A 36 3.72 -28.05 23.66
C GLY A 36 4.02 -26.91 24.66
N GLU A 37 4.57 -27.33 25.79
CA GLU A 37 4.85 -26.52 26.97
C GLU A 37 5.83 -25.37 26.69
N ILE A 38 5.98 -24.48 27.67
CA ILE A 38 6.80 -23.28 27.62
C ILE A 38 8.26 -23.69 27.34
N ASP A 39 8.72 -23.52 26.10
CA ASP A 39 10.15 -23.36 25.82
C ASP A 39 10.55 -22.02 26.47
N VAL A 40 11.15 -22.11 27.65
CA VAL A 40 11.74 -20.97 28.35
C VAL A 40 12.97 -20.56 27.56
N ASP A 41 12.83 -19.53 26.72
CA ASP A 41 13.97 -18.86 26.14
C ASP A 41 14.77 -18.20 27.28
N GLU A 42 16.06 -18.54 27.39
CA GLU A 42 16.92 -18.25 28.56
C GLU A 42 17.21 -16.75 28.77
N HIS A 43 16.59 -15.87 27.95
CA HIS A 43 16.74 -14.42 27.98
C HIS A 43 15.41 -13.62 28.07
N ILE A 44 14.35 -14.24 28.57
CA ILE A 44 13.10 -13.51 28.91
C ILE A 44 13.27 -12.78 30.25
N ASP A 45 12.90 -11.49 30.30
CA ASP A 45 12.91 -10.70 31.53
C ASP A 45 11.96 -11.30 32.58
N PHE A 46 12.40 -11.37 33.85
CA PHE A 46 11.67 -11.95 34.99
C PHE A 46 10.22 -11.42 35.18
N TYR A 47 9.92 -10.21 34.70
CA TYR A 47 8.57 -9.62 34.73
C TYR A 47 7.65 -10.13 33.61
N GLU A 48 8.22 -10.57 32.49
CA GLU A 48 7.47 -11.12 31.36
C GLU A 48 7.07 -12.58 31.64
N GLU A 49 7.96 -13.36 32.27
CA GLU A 49 7.70 -14.72 32.76
C GLU A 49 6.50 -14.77 33.74
N MET A 50 6.41 -13.82 34.68
CA MET A 50 5.30 -13.70 35.62
C MET A 50 3.95 -13.35 34.94
N CYS A 51 3.99 -12.73 33.76
CA CYS A 51 2.78 -12.51 32.94
C CYS A 51 2.36 -13.78 32.18
N HIS A 52 3.32 -14.61 31.74
CA HIS A 52 3.04 -15.83 30.97
C HIS A 52 2.36 -16.93 31.81
N LEU A 53 2.72 -17.06 33.09
CA LEU A 53 2.16 -18.08 34.00
C LEU A 53 0.72 -17.79 34.48
N ALA A 54 0.26 -16.54 34.42
CA ALA A 54 -1.05 -16.15 34.91
C ALA A 54 -2.21 -16.37 33.90
N ASP A 55 -1.91 -16.68 32.63
CA ASP A 55 -2.82 -16.40 31.51
C ASP A 55 -3.37 -17.64 30.77
N ILE A 56 -3.22 -18.84 31.34
CA ILE A 56 -3.78 -20.09 30.79
C ILE A 56 -4.97 -20.56 31.64
N LYS A 57 -6.09 -19.83 31.56
CA LYS A 57 -7.40 -20.36 31.99
C LYS A 57 -7.97 -21.33 30.96
N VAL A 58 -7.74 -21.06 29.66
CA VAL A 58 -8.14 -21.93 28.54
C VAL A 58 -6.99 -22.11 27.55
N SER A 59 -6.77 -23.35 27.11
CA SER A 59 -5.74 -23.72 26.14
C SER A 59 -6.25 -23.59 24.70
N CYS A 60 -5.40 -23.08 23.80
CA CYS A 60 -5.67 -23.04 22.36
C CYS A 60 -5.90 -24.41 21.71
N ASN A 61 -5.60 -25.53 22.38
CA ASN A 61 -6.03 -26.85 21.89
C ASN A 61 -7.55 -27.04 21.88
N ALA A 62 -8.31 -26.27 22.68
CA ALA A 62 -9.77 -26.36 22.67
C ALA A 62 -10.40 -25.87 21.35
N ILE A 63 -9.66 -25.16 20.47
CA ILE A 63 -10.14 -24.78 19.13
C ILE A 63 -10.37 -26.01 18.23
N LEU A 64 -9.70 -27.13 18.51
CA LEU A 64 -9.83 -28.38 17.76
C LEU A 64 -11.21 -29.05 17.95
N ASN A 65 -12.03 -28.56 18.89
CA ASN A 65 -13.40 -29.03 19.10
C ASN A 65 -14.44 -28.22 18.28
N TYR A 66 -14.00 -27.34 17.37
CA TYR A 66 -14.86 -26.47 16.56
C TYR A 66 -14.65 -26.72 15.06
N ASP A 67 -15.73 -26.67 14.27
CA ASP A 67 -15.77 -26.89 12.81
C ASP A 67 -14.82 -25.99 11.97
N ILE A 68 -14.32 -24.90 12.55
CA ILE A 68 -13.32 -24.04 11.89
C ILE A 68 -11.92 -24.68 11.86
N SER A 69 -11.65 -25.66 12.73
CA SER A 69 -10.32 -26.26 12.86
C SER A 69 -9.93 -27.12 11.65
N ASP A 70 -10.87 -27.80 11.02
CA ASP A 70 -10.66 -28.57 9.78
C ASP A 70 -10.34 -27.68 8.57
N LYS A 71 -10.74 -26.40 8.62
CA LYS A 71 -10.53 -25.42 7.54
C LYS A 71 -9.22 -24.64 7.68
N ILE A 72 -8.64 -24.60 8.88
CA ILE A 72 -7.45 -23.79 9.20
C ILE A 72 -6.31 -24.74 9.59
N GLN A 73 -5.31 -24.86 8.72
CA GLN A 73 -4.12 -25.65 9.00
C GLN A 73 -3.42 -25.15 10.28
N PHE A 74 -3.24 -26.04 11.26
CA PHE A 74 -2.70 -25.70 12.58
C PHE A 74 -3.47 -24.59 13.32
N SER A 75 -4.81 -24.62 13.28
CA SER A 75 -5.71 -23.71 14.01
C SER A 75 -5.32 -23.42 15.46
N ASN A 76 -4.81 -24.41 16.21
CA ASN A 76 -4.29 -24.23 17.57
C ASN A 76 -3.00 -23.38 17.64
N LYS A 77 -2.11 -23.47 16.65
CA LYS A 77 -0.96 -22.54 16.53
C LYS A 77 -1.45 -21.14 16.18
N LEU A 78 -2.39 -21.00 15.24
CA LEU A 78 -2.95 -19.69 14.88
C LEU A 78 -3.61 -19.01 16.09
N CYS A 79 -4.34 -19.76 16.91
CA CYS A 79 -4.88 -19.31 18.20
C CYS A 79 -3.76 -18.81 19.13
N LYS A 80 -2.66 -19.57 19.33
CA LYS A 80 -1.54 -19.13 20.18
C LYS A 80 -0.95 -17.81 19.68
N LYS A 81 -0.69 -17.69 18.36
CA LYS A 81 -0.16 -16.47 17.72
C LYS A 81 -1.08 -15.27 17.93
N PHE A 82 -2.38 -15.44 17.66
CA PHE A 82 -3.37 -14.39 17.89
C PHE A 82 -3.46 -13.98 19.37
N LYS A 83 -3.49 -14.94 20.30
CA LYS A 83 -3.55 -14.67 21.75
C LYS A 83 -2.35 -13.84 22.22
N GLN A 84 -1.14 -14.15 21.76
CA GLN A 84 0.05 -13.35 22.09
C GLN A 84 -0.02 -11.91 21.55
N ILE A 85 -0.43 -11.71 20.29
CA ILE A 85 -0.60 -10.38 19.70
C ILE A 85 -1.68 -9.60 20.47
N TYR A 86 -2.85 -10.22 20.66
CA TYR A 86 -3.98 -9.67 21.41
C TYR A 86 -3.55 -9.19 22.81
N ASN A 87 -2.78 -9.99 23.55
CA ASN A 87 -2.26 -9.63 24.86
C ASN A 87 -1.35 -8.40 24.87
N LYS A 88 -0.38 -8.35 23.95
CA LYS A 88 0.56 -7.22 23.85
C LYS A 88 -0.16 -5.93 23.47
N LEU A 89 -1.14 -6.00 22.57
CA LEU A 89 -1.94 -4.84 22.17
C LEU A 89 -2.96 -4.40 23.24
N SER A 90 -3.52 -5.33 24.00
CA SER A 90 -4.52 -5.05 25.07
C SER A 90 -3.89 -4.34 26.25
N SER A 91 -2.66 -4.75 26.59
CA SER A 91 -1.86 -4.18 27.68
C SER A 91 -1.25 -2.81 27.34
N ARG A 92 -1.34 -2.39 26.07
CA ARG A 92 -0.73 -1.13 25.59
C ARG A 92 -1.50 0.09 26.08
N ASN A 93 -0.97 0.75 27.11
CA ASN A 93 -1.35 2.13 27.44
C ASN A 93 -0.73 3.11 26.43
N THR A 94 -1.50 4.09 25.96
CA THR A 94 -0.99 5.24 25.18
C THR A 94 -1.68 6.52 25.63
N MET A 95 -1.18 7.70 25.24
CA MET A 95 -1.85 8.97 25.54
C MET A 95 -3.30 9.04 25.01
N LYS A 96 -3.66 8.22 24.01
CA LYS A 96 -4.99 8.16 23.41
C LYS A 96 -5.85 6.98 23.92
N LYS A 97 -5.31 6.05 24.72
CA LYS A 97 -5.99 4.77 25.06
C LYS A 97 -5.60 4.24 26.44
N LYS A 98 -6.58 3.81 27.23
CA LYS A 98 -6.37 3.06 28.48
C LYS A 98 -6.09 1.58 28.19
N SER A 99 -5.37 0.90 29.08
CA SER A 99 -5.21 -0.55 29.05
C SER A 99 -6.58 -1.25 29.12
N GLY A 100 -6.74 -2.33 28.37
CA GLY A 100 -7.99 -3.10 28.28
C GLY A 100 -8.99 -2.63 27.22
N GLU A 101 -8.65 -1.64 26.40
CA GLU A 101 -9.42 -1.20 25.23
C GLU A 101 -8.61 -1.45 23.93
N PHE A 102 -9.24 -1.36 22.76
CA PHE A 102 -8.51 -1.22 21.48
C PHE A 102 -8.89 0.08 20.78
N GLY A 103 -7.88 0.78 20.27
CA GLY A 103 -8.09 1.88 19.34
C GLY A 103 -8.40 1.36 17.94
N ASN A 104 -8.71 2.29 17.04
CA ASN A 104 -8.84 2.02 15.61
C ASN A 104 -7.59 1.33 15.05
N ALA A 105 -6.40 1.84 15.35
CA ALA A 105 -5.14 1.26 14.86
C ALA A 105 -4.89 -0.20 15.31
N GLU A 106 -5.10 -0.55 16.60
CA GLU A 106 -5.00 -1.94 17.05
C GLU A 106 -6.01 -2.83 16.33
N SER A 107 -7.26 -2.37 16.21
CA SER A 107 -8.35 -3.12 15.58
C SER A 107 -8.12 -3.31 14.07
N ALA A 108 -7.63 -2.28 13.38
CA ALA A 108 -7.27 -2.31 11.97
C ALA A 108 -6.13 -3.29 11.69
N PHE A 109 -5.09 -3.29 12.54
CA PHE A 109 -3.99 -4.23 12.44
C PHE A 109 -4.45 -5.68 12.67
N LEU A 110 -5.22 -5.96 13.74
CA LEU A 110 -5.75 -7.30 14.00
C LEU A 110 -6.67 -7.77 12.86
N ASN A 111 -7.47 -6.88 12.29
CA ASN A 111 -8.32 -7.18 11.14
C ASN A 111 -7.49 -7.52 9.88
N TYR A 112 -6.45 -6.74 9.58
CA TYR A 112 -5.54 -7.04 8.48
C TYR A 112 -4.81 -8.37 8.69
N TRP A 113 -4.25 -8.59 9.88
CA TRP A 113 -3.50 -9.81 10.21
C TRP A 113 -4.39 -11.07 10.08
N LEU A 114 -5.62 -11.04 10.60
CA LEU A 114 -6.57 -12.14 10.40
C LEU A 114 -6.98 -12.31 8.92
N ASN A 115 -7.11 -11.22 8.16
CA ASN A 115 -7.34 -11.30 6.71
C ASN A 115 -6.15 -11.91 5.95
N ASP A 116 -4.91 -11.83 6.45
CA ASP A 116 -3.75 -12.54 5.88
C ASP A 116 -3.74 -14.02 6.29
N LYS A 117 -3.96 -14.33 7.58
CA LYS A 117 -3.82 -15.72 8.09
C LYS A 117 -4.98 -16.66 7.80
N LEU A 118 -6.17 -16.13 7.52
CA LEU A 118 -7.36 -16.94 7.22
C LEU A 118 -7.59 -17.15 5.71
N ARG A 119 -6.67 -16.66 4.86
CA ARG A 119 -6.71 -16.88 3.42
C ARG A 119 -5.91 -18.12 3.01
N ASP A 120 -6.41 -18.79 1.98
CA ASP A 120 -5.73 -19.90 1.32
C ASP A 120 -4.70 -19.41 0.27
N ASN A 121 -4.06 -20.34 -0.45
CA ASN A 121 -3.12 -20.03 -1.52
C ASN A 121 -3.75 -19.30 -2.73
N ASN A 122 -5.08 -19.26 -2.84
CA ASN A 122 -5.80 -18.49 -3.85
C ASN A 122 -6.16 -17.08 -3.33
N ASN A 123 -5.78 -16.73 -2.10
CA ASN A 123 -6.20 -15.52 -1.38
C ASN A 123 -7.72 -15.45 -1.10
N ASP A 124 -8.40 -16.60 -1.10
CA ASP A 124 -9.81 -16.71 -0.71
C ASP A 124 -9.91 -17.14 0.76
N LEU A 125 -10.93 -16.66 1.49
CA LEU A 125 -11.04 -16.91 2.94
C LEU A 125 -11.53 -18.34 3.22
N ALA A 126 -10.71 -19.11 3.93
CA ALA A 126 -11.08 -20.45 4.41
C ALA A 126 -12.10 -20.39 5.56
N VAL A 127 -12.00 -19.35 6.40
CA VAL A 127 -12.92 -19.04 7.51
C VAL A 127 -13.13 -17.53 7.57
N CYS A 128 -14.33 -17.10 7.91
CA CYS A 128 -14.62 -15.67 8.01
C CYS A 128 -13.92 -15.06 9.25
N VAL A 129 -13.37 -13.85 9.12
CA VAL A 129 -12.57 -13.18 10.16
C VAL A 129 -13.35 -13.04 11.49
N LYS A 130 -14.63 -12.64 11.41
CA LYS A 130 -15.51 -12.52 12.58
C LYS A 130 -15.87 -13.88 13.19
N GLU A 131 -16.07 -14.91 12.37
CA GLU A 131 -16.37 -16.29 12.82
C GLU A 131 -15.20 -16.88 13.63
N PHE A 132 -13.97 -16.69 13.14
CA PHE A 132 -12.76 -17.11 13.86
C PHE A 132 -12.67 -16.45 15.25
N TYR A 133 -12.86 -15.12 15.32
CA TYR A 133 -12.82 -14.40 16.59
C TYR A 133 -13.98 -14.79 17.53
N GLN A 134 -15.17 -15.05 17.00
CA GLN A 134 -16.31 -15.55 17.78
C GLN A 134 -16.04 -16.94 18.39
N VAL A 135 -15.30 -17.82 17.72
CA VAL A 135 -14.85 -19.09 18.32
C VAL A 135 -13.86 -18.84 19.45
N LEU A 136 -12.90 -17.92 19.29
CA LEU A 136 -11.98 -17.55 20.38
C LEU A 136 -12.74 -16.98 21.60
N LYS A 137 -13.72 -16.09 21.39
CA LYS A 137 -14.59 -15.59 22.46
C LYS A 137 -15.39 -16.70 23.16
N LYS A 138 -15.95 -17.66 22.41
CA LYS A 138 -16.64 -18.83 22.99
C LYS A 138 -15.71 -19.74 23.79
N MET A 139 -14.43 -19.80 23.43
CA MET A 139 -13.43 -20.57 24.16
C MET A 139 -13.03 -19.89 25.48
N ASP A 140 -12.75 -18.58 25.48
CA ASP A 140 -12.17 -17.85 26.62
C ASP A 140 -12.72 -16.42 26.71
N GLU A 141 -14.00 -16.28 27.08
CA GLU A 141 -14.75 -15.01 27.09
C GLU A 141 -14.10 -13.94 27.99
N GLU A 142 -13.63 -14.34 29.16
CA GLU A 142 -12.92 -13.48 30.13
C GLU A 142 -11.63 -12.87 29.57
N HIS A 143 -10.97 -13.61 28.68
CA HIS A 143 -9.74 -13.21 28.02
C HIS A 143 -10.05 -12.33 26.80
N PHE A 144 -10.97 -12.77 25.93
CA PHE A 144 -11.37 -12.04 24.71
C PHE A 144 -12.51 -11.02 24.93
N LYS A 145 -12.46 -10.31 26.06
CA LYS A 145 -13.50 -9.39 26.55
C LYS A 145 -13.54 -8.00 25.90
N ILE A 146 -12.66 -7.68 24.95
CA ILE A 146 -12.70 -6.36 24.27
C ILE A 146 -13.85 -6.37 23.25
N GLU A 147 -15.03 -5.98 23.72
CA GLU A 147 -16.29 -6.03 22.96
C GLU A 147 -16.18 -5.33 21.60
N ALA A 148 -15.64 -4.11 21.59
CA ALA A 148 -15.52 -3.27 20.39
C ALA A 148 -14.66 -3.87 19.27
N LEU A 149 -13.81 -4.86 19.55
CA LEU A 149 -13.03 -5.52 18.49
C LEU A 149 -13.94 -6.24 17.49
N GLU A 150 -14.98 -6.93 17.98
CA GLU A 150 -15.80 -7.80 17.15
C GLU A 150 -16.53 -7.05 16.02
N ASP A 151 -16.83 -5.76 16.22
CA ASP A 151 -17.50 -4.91 15.23
C ASP A 151 -16.52 -4.17 14.30
N LYS A 152 -15.23 -4.12 14.67
CA LYS A 152 -14.15 -3.66 13.80
C LYS A 152 -13.55 -4.77 12.93
N LEU A 153 -13.83 -6.05 13.25
CA LEU A 153 -13.41 -7.20 12.45
C LEU A 153 -14.36 -7.48 11.27
N TYR A 154 -13.81 -7.54 10.06
CA TYR A 154 -14.55 -7.77 8.82
C TYR A 154 -13.69 -8.43 7.73
N ASN A 155 -14.35 -9.10 6.79
CA ASN A 155 -13.69 -9.72 5.64
C ASN A 155 -13.40 -8.66 4.58
N MET A 156 -12.12 -8.44 4.23
CA MET A 156 -11.75 -7.57 3.12
C MET A 156 -12.08 -8.25 1.79
N THR A 157 -12.43 -7.48 0.75
CA THR A 157 -12.42 -8.02 -0.61
C THR A 157 -10.99 -8.44 -0.98
N LYS A 158 -10.84 -9.40 -1.89
CA LYS A 158 -9.52 -9.85 -2.38
C LYS A 158 -8.70 -8.69 -2.97
N HIS A 159 -9.35 -7.78 -3.71
CA HIS A 159 -8.67 -6.61 -4.27
C HIS A 159 -8.16 -5.65 -3.18
N ASP A 160 -8.99 -5.34 -2.19
CA ASP A 160 -8.62 -4.39 -1.13
C ASP A 160 -7.55 -4.97 -0.20
N PHE A 161 -7.64 -6.26 0.13
CA PHE A 161 -6.61 -6.98 0.87
C PHE A 161 -5.25 -6.94 0.15
N GLU A 162 -5.23 -7.25 -1.15
CA GLU A 162 -4.01 -7.18 -1.97
C GLU A 162 -3.40 -5.78 -2.02
N ASN A 163 -4.22 -4.73 -1.93
CA ASN A 163 -3.72 -3.36 -1.88
C ASN A 163 -3.05 -3.07 -0.53
N ILE A 164 -3.72 -3.35 0.59
CA ILE A 164 -3.13 -3.18 1.94
C ILE A 164 -1.86 -4.04 2.09
N LYS A 165 -1.85 -5.28 1.58
CA LYS A 165 -0.69 -6.17 1.59
C LYS A 165 0.52 -5.58 0.86
N LYS A 166 0.33 -4.95 -0.31
CA LYS A 166 1.43 -4.27 -1.01
C LYS A 166 1.95 -3.03 -0.25
N LEU A 167 1.07 -2.32 0.46
CA LEU A 167 1.50 -1.22 1.34
C LEU A 167 2.28 -1.75 2.56
N TYR A 168 1.84 -2.87 3.14
CA TYR A 168 2.57 -3.59 4.18
C TYR A 168 3.98 -4.00 3.72
N GLU A 169 4.11 -4.54 2.50
CA GLU A 169 5.43 -4.83 1.90
C GLU A 169 6.30 -3.57 1.75
N LEU A 170 5.74 -2.44 1.33
CA LEU A 170 6.46 -1.17 1.21
C LEU A 170 6.96 -0.66 2.57
N TYR A 171 6.13 -0.72 3.62
CA TYR A 171 6.52 -0.37 4.98
C TYR A 171 7.57 -1.33 5.55
N ASN A 172 7.50 -2.64 5.26
CA ASN A 172 8.56 -3.59 5.63
C ASN A 172 9.90 -3.23 5.00
N ILE A 173 9.93 -2.83 3.73
CA ILE A 173 11.17 -2.41 3.06
C ILE A 173 11.70 -1.11 3.68
N LYS A 174 10.82 -0.14 4.00
CA LYS A 174 11.18 1.05 4.77
C LYS A 174 11.80 0.68 6.13
N LYS A 175 11.20 -0.26 6.88
CA LYS A 175 11.73 -0.77 8.16
C LYS A 175 13.15 -1.34 7.98
N LYS A 176 13.38 -2.14 6.94
CA LYS A 176 14.73 -2.66 6.63
C LYS A 176 15.76 -1.55 6.36
N ILE A 177 15.41 -0.54 5.56
CA ILE A 177 16.32 0.59 5.29
C ILE A 177 16.58 1.39 6.59
N SER A 178 15.54 1.62 7.40
CA SER A 178 15.66 2.25 8.71
C SER A 178 16.61 1.48 9.65
N GLY A 179 16.55 0.15 9.64
CA GLY A 179 17.48 -0.71 10.37
C GLY A 179 18.92 -0.55 9.92
N ILE A 180 19.20 -0.50 8.61
CA ILE A 180 20.54 -0.23 8.06
C ILE A 180 21.04 1.16 8.47
N ILE A 181 20.18 2.18 8.43
CA ILE A 181 20.51 3.54 8.92
C ILE A 181 20.84 3.49 10.42
N GLY A 182 20.07 2.73 11.22
CA GLY A 182 20.29 2.51 12.65
C GLY A 182 21.48 1.59 13.01
N GLY A 183 22.15 0.98 12.02
CA GLY A 183 23.32 0.11 12.24
C GLY A 183 22.98 -1.35 12.56
N ASP A 184 21.80 -1.84 12.22
CA ASP A 184 21.41 -3.24 12.38
C ASP A 184 22.27 -4.18 11.51
N THR A 185 23.18 -4.90 12.17
CA THR A 185 24.14 -5.79 11.51
C THR A 185 23.52 -7.10 10.99
N GLU A 186 22.29 -7.44 11.37
CA GLU A 186 21.59 -8.61 10.81
C GLU A 186 20.92 -8.25 9.49
N ILE A 187 20.21 -7.12 9.45
CA ILE A 187 19.60 -6.61 8.20
C ILE A 187 20.68 -6.28 7.15
N MET A 188 21.84 -5.78 7.57
CA MET A 188 23.00 -5.57 6.68
C MET A 188 23.58 -6.85 6.06
N LYS A 189 23.31 -8.04 6.61
CA LYS A 189 23.69 -9.33 5.99
C LYS A 189 22.67 -9.76 4.93
N ASP A 190 21.42 -9.35 5.07
CA ASP A 190 20.31 -9.69 4.16
C ASP A 190 20.26 -8.76 2.94
N GLY A 191 20.78 -7.53 3.02
CA GLY A 191 20.84 -6.63 1.87
C GLY A 191 21.51 -5.27 2.09
N SER A 192 21.73 -4.53 1.00
CA SER A 192 22.24 -3.15 1.03
C SER A 192 21.13 -2.10 1.02
N CYS A 193 21.49 -0.87 1.39
CA CYS A 193 20.60 0.29 1.31
C CYS A 193 20.01 0.49 -0.09
N SER A 194 20.89 0.50 -1.10
CA SER A 194 20.58 0.57 -2.53
C SER A 194 19.62 -0.53 -2.99
N MET A 195 19.85 -1.78 -2.60
CA MET A 195 19.01 -2.92 -3.00
C MET A 195 17.56 -2.75 -2.51
N TYR A 196 17.39 -2.35 -1.24
CA TYR A 196 16.06 -2.11 -0.68
C TYR A 196 15.40 -0.84 -1.22
N ALA A 197 16.16 0.21 -1.51
CA ALA A 197 15.64 1.43 -2.15
C ALA A 197 15.10 1.15 -3.57
N ASP A 198 15.85 0.38 -4.38
CA ASP A 198 15.41 -0.04 -5.71
C ASP A 198 14.18 -0.96 -5.64
N GLU A 199 14.12 -1.88 -4.66
CA GLU A 199 12.94 -2.70 -4.44
C GLU A 199 11.71 -1.86 -4.07
N CYS A 200 11.88 -0.91 -3.14
CA CYS A 200 10.86 0.04 -2.72
C CYS A 200 10.32 0.82 -3.93
N TYR A 201 11.21 1.45 -4.70
CA TYR A 201 10.88 2.23 -5.89
C TYR A 201 10.09 1.40 -6.92
N ARG A 202 10.56 0.19 -7.23
CA ARG A 202 9.92 -0.73 -8.18
C ARG A 202 8.53 -1.17 -7.71
N LYS A 203 8.39 -1.56 -6.43
CA LYS A 203 7.09 -1.94 -5.86
C LYS A 203 6.14 -0.74 -5.83
N TYR A 204 6.60 0.43 -5.39
CA TYR A 204 5.80 1.65 -5.30
C TYR A 204 5.20 2.05 -6.66
N ARG A 205 6.01 2.09 -7.73
CA ARG A 205 5.51 2.31 -9.10
C ARG A 205 4.48 1.26 -9.52
N LYS A 206 4.75 -0.03 -9.25
CA LYS A 206 3.81 -1.11 -9.57
C LYS A 206 2.49 -0.98 -8.80
N VAL A 207 2.51 -0.55 -7.54
CA VAL A 207 1.29 -0.34 -6.75
C VAL A 207 0.42 0.74 -7.36
N ILE A 208 1.00 1.90 -7.69
CA ILE A 208 0.31 3.02 -8.34
C ILE A 208 -0.41 2.57 -9.63
N ILE A 209 0.28 1.80 -10.47
CA ILE A 209 -0.27 1.30 -11.74
C ILE A 209 -1.48 0.36 -11.54
N ASN A 210 -1.65 -0.27 -10.38
CA ASN A 210 -2.73 -1.22 -10.13
C ASN A 210 -3.95 -0.63 -9.39
N CYS A 211 -3.89 0.63 -8.92
CA CYS A 211 -5.07 1.35 -8.43
C CYS A 211 -5.64 2.19 -9.58
N HIS A 212 -6.80 1.81 -10.09
CA HIS A 212 -7.47 2.52 -11.20
C HIS A 212 -8.86 3.04 -10.85
N ASP A 213 -9.60 2.40 -9.94
CA ASP A 213 -10.94 2.83 -9.51
C ASP A 213 -11.17 2.60 -8.01
N GLY A 214 -11.73 3.59 -7.31
CA GLY A 214 -12.32 3.42 -5.98
C GLY A 214 -11.36 3.15 -4.81
N CYS A 215 -10.06 3.40 -4.96
CA CYS A 215 -9.03 3.21 -3.93
C CYS A 215 -8.57 4.52 -3.24
N THR A 216 -9.48 5.46 -2.97
CA THR A 216 -9.18 6.79 -2.38
C THR A 216 -8.42 6.70 -1.04
N ASP A 217 -8.90 5.90 -0.08
CA ASP A 217 -8.23 5.76 1.23
C ASP A 217 -6.86 5.08 1.11
N PHE A 218 -6.73 4.11 0.19
CA PHE A 218 -5.46 3.47 -0.13
C PHE A 218 -4.47 4.44 -0.76
N PHE A 219 -4.96 5.33 -1.64
CA PHE A 219 -4.16 6.36 -2.29
C PHE A 219 -3.63 7.39 -1.30
N ASN A 220 -4.46 7.83 -0.35
CA ASN A 220 -4.02 8.68 0.76
C ASN A 220 -2.92 7.99 1.58
N ALA A 221 -3.10 6.71 1.94
CA ALA A 221 -2.08 5.94 2.68
C ALA A 221 -0.76 5.74 1.89
N LEU A 222 -0.80 5.75 0.54
CA LEU A 222 0.39 5.75 -0.31
C LEU A 222 1.09 7.10 -0.40
N ILE A 223 0.36 8.21 -0.30
CA ILE A 223 0.93 9.55 -0.15
C ILE A 223 1.63 9.64 1.21
N ASP A 224 0.96 9.20 2.29
CA ASP A 224 1.53 9.19 3.64
C ASP A 224 2.80 8.32 3.71
N PHE A 225 2.79 7.13 3.09
CA PHE A 225 4.00 6.31 2.96
C PHE A 225 5.13 7.04 2.23
N LYS A 226 4.84 7.71 1.11
CA LYS A 226 5.86 8.45 0.35
C LYS A 226 6.44 9.60 1.18
N ASN A 227 5.61 10.34 1.91
CA ASN A 227 6.05 11.44 2.76
C ASN A 227 6.94 10.90 3.89
N LYS A 228 6.49 9.84 4.60
CA LYS A 228 7.32 9.16 5.60
C LYS A 228 8.63 8.60 5.04
N TYR A 229 8.64 8.06 3.83
CA TYR A 229 9.88 7.59 3.20
C TYR A 229 10.84 8.77 2.93
N LYS A 230 10.34 9.90 2.45
CA LYS A 230 11.16 11.11 2.27
C LYS A 230 11.71 11.62 3.61
N ASP A 231 10.83 11.79 4.59
CA ASP A 231 11.15 12.50 5.83
C ASP A 231 11.90 11.63 6.84
N GLU A 232 11.67 10.31 6.87
CA GLU A 232 12.30 9.38 7.82
C GLU A 232 13.48 8.59 7.22
N ILE A 233 13.57 8.44 5.88
CA ILE A 233 14.65 7.69 5.22
C ILE A 233 15.57 8.62 4.42
N VAL A 234 15.05 9.35 3.43
CA VAL A 234 15.88 10.18 2.53
C VAL A 234 16.56 11.34 3.28
N ALA A 235 15.84 12.00 4.19
CA ALA A 235 16.39 13.09 4.98
C ALA A 235 17.51 12.65 5.95
N PHE A 236 17.41 11.45 6.51
CA PHE A 236 18.34 10.94 7.54
C PHE A 236 19.57 10.22 6.99
N ALA A 237 19.52 9.69 5.76
CA ALA A 237 20.65 8.99 5.14
C ALA A 237 21.94 9.81 5.12
N ASN A 238 21.85 11.12 4.88
CA ASN A 238 23.03 12.01 4.91
C ASN A 238 23.69 12.16 6.29
N THR A 239 23.14 11.55 7.35
CA THR A 239 23.71 11.57 8.71
C THR A 239 24.50 10.31 9.06
N THR A 240 24.48 9.25 8.23
CA THR A 240 25.16 7.97 8.51
C THR A 240 26.05 7.51 7.35
N ASN A 241 27.04 6.68 7.66
CA ASN A 241 27.92 6.06 6.64
C ASN A 241 27.33 4.76 6.05
N SER A 242 26.14 4.34 6.48
CA SER A 242 25.52 3.05 6.11
C SER A 242 24.51 3.12 4.96
N CYS A 243 23.99 4.32 4.68
CA CYS A 243 23.11 4.61 3.55
C CYS A 243 23.53 5.97 2.98
N SER A 244 24.06 6.04 1.76
CA SER A 244 24.23 7.34 1.11
C SER A 244 22.91 7.84 0.51
N SER A 245 22.66 9.15 0.47
CA SER A 245 21.49 9.69 -0.26
C SER A 245 21.53 9.36 -1.76
N SER A 246 22.72 9.16 -2.33
CA SER A 246 22.91 8.68 -3.71
C SER A 246 22.43 7.25 -3.96
N GLU A 247 22.24 6.42 -2.92
CA GLU A 247 21.64 5.09 -3.03
C GLU A 247 20.12 5.11 -2.85
N LEU A 248 19.54 6.22 -2.41
CA LEU A 248 18.12 6.35 -2.15
C LEU A 248 17.39 7.06 -3.29
N SER A 249 16.75 6.29 -4.16
CA SER A 249 15.84 6.84 -5.16
C SER A 249 14.64 7.55 -4.50
N GLU A 250 14.43 8.84 -4.81
CA GLU A 250 13.18 9.52 -4.45
C GLU A 250 11.98 8.82 -5.12
N LEU A 251 10.93 8.57 -4.34
CA LEU A 251 9.71 7.96 -4.86
C LEU A 251 8.98 8.96 -5.78
N PRO A 252 8.60 8.58 -7.02
CA PRO A 252 8.00 9.49 -8.00
C PRO A 252 6.63 10.02 -7.55
N SER A 253 6.08 11.04 -8.21
CA SER A 253 4.68 11.42 -7.98
C SER A 253 3.73 10.42 -8.64
N TYR A 254 2.53 10.27 -8.08
CA TYR A 254 1.46 9.44 -8.65
C TYR A 254 1.17 9.82 -10.11
N GLU A 255 0.99 11.11 -10.37
CA GLU A 255 0.77 11.67 -11.70
C GLU A 255 1.89 11.33 -12.68
N TYR A 256 3.16 11.40 -12.24
CA TYR A 256 4.31 11.04 -13.05
C TYR A 256 4.23 9.56 -13.46
N VAL A 257 4.01 8.65 -12.51
CA VAL A 257 3.92 7.20 -12.80
C VAL A 257 2.76 6.89 -13.73
N LEU A 258 1.58 7.48 -13.50
CA LEU A 258 0.43 7.30 -14.39
C LEU A 258 0.69 7.84 -15.80
N LYS A 259 1.26 9.03 -15.92
CA LYS A 259 1.58 9.67 -17.21
C LYS A 259 2.63 8.85 -17.98
N GLU A 260 3.66 8.38 -17.27
CA GLU A 260 4.71 7.53 -17.83
C GLU A 260 4.14 6.20 -18.33
N HIS A 261 3.38 5.48 -17.49
CA HIS A 261 2.74 4.21 -17.85
C HIS A 261 1.77 4.35 -19.04
N LYS A 262 0.97 5.42 -19.07
CA LYS A 262 0.10 5.74 -20.23
C LYS A 262 0.90 6.05 -21.50
N SER A 263 2.15 6.53 -21.39
CA SER A 263 3.02 6.87 -22.53
C SER A 263 3.89 5.71 -23.04
N GLU A 264 4.17 4.69 -22.24
CA GLU A 264 4.93 3.49 -22.65
C GLU A 264 4.37 2.78 -23.90
N PRO A 265 3.05 2.51 -24.04
CA PRO A 265 2.52 1.91 -25.28
C PRO A 265 2.74 2.81 -26.50
N PHE A 266 2.64 4.14 -26.36
CA PHE A 266 2.90 5.06 -27.46
C PHE A 266 4.39 5.07 -27.87
N LYS A 267 5.33 4.98 -26.92
CA LYS A 267 6.77 4.87 -27.23
C LYS A 267 7.09 3.63 -28.07
N LYS A 268 6.43 2.48 -27.81
CA LYS A 268 6.58 1.26 -28.63
C LYS A 268 5.96 1.39 -30.02
N ILE A 269 4.86 2.13 -30.19
CA ILE A 269 4.19 2.30 -31.49
C ILE A 269 5.00 3.25 -32.41
N ILE A 270 5.78 4.18 -31.84
CA ILE A 270 6.57 5.17 -32.58
C ILE A 270 7.98 4.63 -32.96
N THR A 271 8.24 3.32 -32.88
CA THR A 271 9.51 2.73 -33.37
C THR A 271 9.58 2.53 -34.89
N LEU A 272 9.26 3.59 -35.63
CA LEU A 272 9.75 4.01 -36.96
C LEU A 272 9.06 3.60 -38.28
N PRO A 273 8.90 2.33 -38.70
CA PRO A 273 8.76 1.97 -40.12
C PRO A 273 7.41 2.36 -40.75
N VAL A 274 6.43 2.79 -39.97
CA VAL A 274 5.09 3.16 -40.47
C VAL A 274 5.02 4.62 -40.92
N LEU A 275 5.84 5.51 -40.34
CA LEU A 275 5.81 6.94 -40.63
C LEU A 275 6.46 7.30 -41.98
N PHE A 276 7.53 6.61 -42.36
CA PHE A 276 8.25 6.84 -43.62
C PHE A 276 7.40 6.54 -44.89
N PRO A 277 6.72 5.38 -44.98
CA PRO A 277 5.82 5.09 -46.11
C PRO A 277 4.64 6.06 -46.19
N LEU A 278 4.03 6.42 -45.05
CA LEU A 278 2.90 7.36 -45.01
C LEU A 278 3.31 8.75 -45.49
N LEU A 279 4.49 9.25 -45.10
CA LEU A 279 5.03 10.52 -45.61
C LEU A 279 5.34 10.43 -47.12
N GLY A 280 5.96 9.35 -47.60
CA GLY A 280 6.23 9.16 -49.02
C GLY A 280 4.97 9.12 -49.89
N LEU A 281 3.90 8.47 -49.40
CA LEU A 281 2.60 8.41 -50.05
C LEU A 281 1.89 9.77 -50.01
N PHE A 282 2.03 10.52 -48.91
CA PHE A 282 1.49 11.88 -48.79
C PHE A 282 2.20 12.90 -49.70
N PHE A 283 3.53 12.84 -49.80
CA PHE A 283 4.30 13.69 -50.70
C PHE A 283 4.02 13.39 -52.18
N THR A 284 3.90 12.12 -52.57
CA THR A 284 3.49 11.77 -53.95
C THR A 284 2.07 12.24 -54.25
N PHE A 285 1.14 12.22 -53.29
CA PHE A 285 -0.20 12.81 -53.45
C PHE A 285 -0.21 14.35 -53.54
N ILE A 286 0.81 15.02 -52.99
CA ILE A 286 0.97 16.48 -53.00
C ILE A 286 1.69 16.99 -54.25
N PHE A 287 2.62 16.22 -54.81
CA PHE A 287 3.47 16.65 -55.94
C PHE A 287 3.15 15.97 -57.28
N SER A 288 2.21 15.02 -57.32
CA SER A 288 1.74 14.42 -58.59
C SER A 288 0.56 15.17 -59.18
N ASP A 289 0.76 15.77 -60.36
CA ASP A 289 -0.28 16.48 -61.12
C ASP A 289 -1.45 15.57 -61.54
N THR A 290 -1.25 14.24 -61.53
CA THR A 290 -2.26 13.23 -61.84
C THR A 290 -3.46 13.27 -60.88
N PHE A 291 -3.27 13.71 -59.62
CA PHE A 291 -4.32 13.72 -58.60
C PHE A 291 -5.00 15.09 -58.40
N THR A 292 -4.70 16.06 -59.27
CA THR A 292 -5.23 17.44 -59.23
C THR A 292 -6.75 17.55 -59.01
N PRO A 293 -7.63 16.78 -59.69
CA PRO A 293 -9.08 16.88 -59.49
C PRO A 293 -9.52 16.47 -58.08
N PHE A 294 -8.93 15.40 -57.55
CA PHE A 294 -9.26 14.87 -56.22
C PHE A 294 -8.75 15.79 -55.11
N ARG A 295 -7.58 16.39 -55.32
CA ARG A 295 -6.96 17.34 -54.40
C ARG A 295 -7.82 18.60 -54.19
N GLN A 296 -8.46 19.11 -55.25
CA GLN A 296 -9.44 20.19 -55.15
C GLN A 296 -10.69 19.78 -54.36
N HIS A 297 -11.21 18.57 -54.59
CA HIS A 297 -12.38 18.04 -53.88
C HIS A 297 -12.14 17.90 -52.36
N VAL A 298 -10.98 17.38 -51.96
CA VAL A 298 -10.62 17.20 -50.53
C VAL A 298 -10.40 18.56 -49.84
N LEU A 299 -9.66 19.49 -50.46
CA LEU A 299 -9.46 20.83 -49.92
C LEU A 299 -10.78 21.61 -49.77
N GLY A 300 -11.73 21.40 -50.69
CA GLY A 300 -13.09 21.95 -50.60
C GLY A 300 -13.86 21.44 -49.39
N LYS A 301 -13.72 20.16 -49.01
CA LYS A 301 -14.35 19.60 -47.80
C LYS A 301 -13.69 20.11 -46.51
N ILE A 302 -12.36 20.16 -46.44
CA ILE A 302 -11.64 20.63 -45.23
C ILE A 302 -12.01 22.09 -44.91
N LYS A 303 -12.13 22.96 -45.92
CA LYS A 303 -12.62 24.33 -45.73
C LYS A 303 -14.06 24.39 -45.19
N ARG A 304 -14.92 23.41 -45.51
CA ARG A 304 -16.29 23.31 -44.98
C ARG A 304 -16.31 22.86 -43.51
N THR A 305 -15.51 21.87 -43.13
CA THR A 305 -15.44 21.37 -41.75
C THR A 305 -14.95 22.43 -40.77
N LYS A 306 -14.08 23.36 -41.20
CA LYS A 306 -13.60 24.46 -40.35
C LYS A 306 -14.72 25.41 -39.85
N TYR A 307 -15.88 25.45 -40.50
CA TYR A 307 -17.03 26.25 -40.05
C TYR A 307 -17.98 25.50 -39.09
N ILE A 308 -17.76 24.20 -38.85
CA ILE A 308 -18.59 23.37 -37.97
C ILE A 308 -17.94 23.18 -36.59
N LEU A 309 -16.62 23.41 -36.49
CA LEU A 309 -15.80 23.10 -35.31
C LEU A 309 -15.55 24.31 -34.38
N PHE A 310 -16.36 25.37 -34.51
CA PHE A 310 -16.33 26.58 -33.68
C PHE A 310 -17.71 26.94 -33.08
N ASP A 311 -18.66 26.01 -33.12
CA ASP A 311 -19.92 26.12 -32.37
C ASP A 311 -19.70 25.38 -31.04
N ASP A 312 -19.54 26.14 -29.96
CA ASP A 312 -18.98 25.66 -28.70
C ASP A 312 -20.07 25.00 -27.83
N GLY A 313 -20.12 23.67 -27.90
CA GLY A 313 -21.05 22.84 -27.14
C GLY A 313 -20.38 22.24 -25.90
N GLU A 314 -20.69 22.84 -24.75
CA GLU A 314 -20.41 22.41 -23.38
C GLU A 314 -20.32 20.88 -23.18
N ILE A 315 -19.21 20.37 -22.63
CA ILE A 315 -19.06 18.99 -22.17
C ILE A 315 -18.51 18.99 -20.74
N ASP A 316 -19.21 18.28 -19.85
CA ASP A 316 -19.15 18.44 -18.41
C ASP A 316 -17.78 18.24 -17.74
N SER A 317 -17.45 19.17 -16.86
CA SER A 317 -16.21 19.21 -16.07
C SER A 317 -16.37 18.59 -14.67
N GLU A 318 -16.78 17.32 -14.56
CA GLU A 318 -16.99 16.67 -13.25
C GLU A 318 -15.76 15.88 -12.73
N LEU A 319 -14.79 15.56 -13.59
CA LEU A 319 -13.58 14.78 -13.23
C LEU A 319 -12.30 15.61 -12.97
N LEU A 320 -12.37 16.95 -13.07
CA LEU A 320 -11.21 17.84 -12.96
C LEU A 320 -11.17 18.69 -11.66
N SER A 321 -12.10 18.46 -10.73
CA SER A 321 -12.31 19.28 -9.53
C SER A 321 -11.33 19.02 -8.37
N TYR A 322 -10.49 17.99 -8.44
CA TYR A 322 -9.66 17.53 -7.31
C TYR A 322 -8.17 17.91 -7.36
N THR A 323 -7.78 18.87 -8.20
CA THR A 323 -6.40 19.43 -8.20
C THR A 323 -6.39 20.96 -8.16
N SER A 324 -6.78 21.52 -7.01
CA SER A 324 -6.30 22.82 -6.54
C SER A 324 -6.12 22.78 -5.02
N ASP A 325 -5.28 23.69 -4.50
CA ASP A 325 -5.13 24.03 -3.08
C ASP A 325 -4.50 22.92 -2.21
N ASN A 326 -3.18 22.75 -2.17
CA ASN A 326 -2.31 23.72 -1.49
C ASN A 326 -0.81 23.45 -1.76
N TYR A 327 -0.08 24.47 -2.22
CA TYR A 327 1.34 24.60 -1.91
C TYR A 327 1.71 26.08 -1.78
N TYR A 328 2.18 26.47 -0.60
CA TYR A 328 2.62 27.83 -0.30
C TYR A 328 3.74 28.27 -1.26
N ARG A 329 3.45 29.26 -2.10
CA ARG A 329 4.49 30.04 -2.79
C ARG A 329 4.80 31.28 -1.97
N ILE A 330 5.93 31.25 -1.26
CA ILE A 330 6.67 32.49 -0.97
C ILE A 330 7.24 32.93 -2.33
N GLY A 331 6.86 34.12 -2.79
CA GLY A 331 7.24 34.63 -4.10
C GLY A 331 7.44 36.13 -4.06
N ASP A 332 8.65 36.55 -3.69
CA ASP A 332 9.10 37.91 -3.97
C ASP A 332 9.33 38.06 -5.48
N GLN A 333 8.68 39.06 -6.07
CA GLN A 333 8.70 39.32 -7.49
C GLN A 333 9.94 40.16 -7.86
N GLN A 334 10.69 39.72 -8.88
CA GLN A 334 11.41 40.64 -9.75
C GLN A 334 11.21 40.24 -11.21
N GLU A 335 10.53 41.12 -11.96
CA GLU A 335 10.29 40.96 -13.39
C GLU A 335 11.56 41.36 -14.18
N TYR A 336 12.11 40.41 -14.94
CA TYR A 336 13.17 40.71 -15.90
C TYR A 336 12.57 41.09 -17.25
N ASN A 337 12.47 42.40 -17.50
CA ASN A 337 12.06 42.95 -18.79
C ASN A 337 13.18 42.75 -19.84
N ILE A 338 13.05 41.74 -20.69
CA ILE A 338 13.93 41.56 -21.86
C ILE A 338 13.31 42.31 -23.05
N SER A 339 13.91 43.44 -23.41
CA SER A 339 13.59 44.15 -24.66
C SER A 339 14.54 43.71 -25.77
N TYR A 340 13.99 43.32 -26.92
CA TYR A 340 14.76 43.09 -28.14
C TYR A 340 14.86 44.41 -28.91
N TYR A 341 16.07 44.89 -29.15
CA TYR A 341 16.33 45.89 -30.17
C TYR A 341 16.70 45.21 -31.49
N SER A 342 16.18 45.73 -32.60
CA SER A 342 16.50 45.29 -33.95
C SER A 342 16.78 46.49 -34.83
N VAL A 343 18.06 46.80 -35.02
CA VAL A 343 18.66 47.45 -36.20
C VAL A 343 20.05 46.87 -36.37
#